data_AF-A0A6A5H3B0-F1
#
_entry.id   AF-A0A6A5H3B0-F1
#
_cell.length_a   1.000
_cell.length_b   1.000
_cell.length_c   1.000
_cell.angle_alpha   90.00
_cell.angle_beta   90.00
_cell.angle_gamma   90.00
#
_symmetry.space_group_name_H-M   'P 1'
#
loop_
_entity.id
_entity.type
_entity.pdbx_description
1 polymer ?
#
loop_
_entity_poly.entity_id
_entity_poly.type
_entity_poly.pdbx_seq_one_letter_code
_entity_poly.pdbx_strand_id
1 'polypeptide(L)'
;MTVVASTSDDFYANYAFETSDPKNENSIRVPRNTTENRRLKYGHSEDDNSDIAYLNFPVIIPSLLFTIISMGCFIGGIVTSLRTDYIPDERELIRGYVIEYGSSRFRCNSTIPFPTDGLPSILNLFELNVIGNVLFRYAVCIPIVIRVFNAITIRNLLRHEYSTKFSSLHKVMADSMPIFTFVEAFMMSLFSIVTVHEDFPEANRFFKIVFAMSSVVNMLTTTTVMFAFSSNSESKWDTTSMIMKLISVVIYVYFMPQYIQYHQSSITFPICHSYMPQLFALMEYVIIAAYATFHLSFLIDIRNISFICFPRSASGECEPIDPTNFKKGAKYEHCRAFEYNQRRIMSL
;
A
#
# COMPACT_ATOMS: atom_id res chain seq x y z
N MET A 1 37.59 -10.51 -67.92
CA MET A 1 36.35 -11.07 -67.37
C MET A 1 36.51 -11.06 -65.86
N THR A 2 35.97 -10.04 -65.21
CA THR A 2 35.95 -9.91 -63.74
C THR A 2 34.55 -9.43 -63.40
N VAL A 3 33.66 -10.39 -63.15
CA VAL A 3 32.34 -10.12 -62.60
C VAL A 3 32.55 -10.02 -61.10
N VAL A 4 32.54 -8.80 -60.58
CA VAL A 4 32.51 -8.56 -59.13
C VAL A 4 31.09 -8.89 -58.67
N ALA A 5 30.95 -9.96 -57.90
CA ALA A 5 29.69 -10.29 -57.26
C ALA A 5 29.43 -9.26 -56.15
N SER A 6 28.53 -8.32 -56.42
CA SER A 6 27.91 -7.47 -55.41
C SER A 6 27.21 -8.39 -54.40
N THR A 7 27.58 -8.24 -53.14
CA THR A 7 26.95 -8.99 -52.06
C THR A 7 25.51 -8.48 -51.86
N SER A 8 24.64 -9.29 -51.27
CA SER A 8 23.24 -8.88 -51.01
C SER A 8 23.14 -7.56 -50.25
N ASP A 9 24.14 -7.23 -49.44
CA ASP A 9 24.18 -6.02 -48.62
C ASP A 9 24.46 -4.76 -49.47
N ASP A 10 25.28 -4.88 -50.52
CA ASP A 10 25.56 -3.80 -51.47
C ASP A 10 24.31 -3.44 -52.30
N PHE A 11 23.46 -4.42 -52.61
CA PHE A 11 22.22 -4.19 -53.36
C PHE A 11 21.21 -3.36 -52.56
N TYR A 12 21.10 -3.58 -51.24
CA TYR A 12 20.16 -2.85 -50.40
C TYR A 12 20.68 -1.48 -49.96
N ALA A 13 21.99 -1.33 -49.75
CA ALA A 13 22.62 -0.02 -49.59
C ALA A 13 22.37 0.85 -50.82
N ASN A 14 22.58 0.30 -52.02
CA ASN A 14 22.29 1.00 -53.27
C ASN A 14 20.79 1.31 -53.45
N TYR A 15 19.87 0.46 -53.00
CA TYR A 15 18.43 0.77 -53.08
C TYR A 15 18.00 1.94 -52.17
N ALA A 16 18.63 2.06 -50.98
CA ALA A 16 18.41 3.19 -50.08
C ALA A 16 19.00 4.50 -50.66
N PHE A 17 20.12 4.42 -51.37
CA PHE A 17 20.79 5.56 -52.02
C PHE A 17 20.20 5.96 -53.39
N GLU A 18 19.70 5.02 -54.21
CA GLU A 18 19.16 5.29 -55.55
C GLU A 18 17.78 5.97 -55.54
N THR A 19 17.09 5.96 -54.39
CA THR A 19 15.73 6.50 -54.27
C THR A 19 15.60 7.63 -53.26
N SER A 20 16.73 8.16 -52.76
CA SER A 20 16.73 9.43 -52.04
C SER A 20 16.49 10.56 -53.03
N ASP A 21 15.47 11.38 -52.76
CA ASP A 21 15.22 12.60 -53.52
C ASP A 21 16.48 13.48 -53.35
N PRO A 22 17.17 13.91 -54.42
CA PRO A 22 18.49 14.58 -54.33
C PRO A 22 18.47 15.94 -53.61
N LYS A 23 17.31 16.34 -53.08
CA LYS A 23 17.14 17.57 -52.30
C LYS A 23 17.12 17.36 -50.79
N ASN A 24 17.20 16.12 -50.27
CA ASN A 24 17.07 15.89 -48.83
C ASN A 24 17.88 14.66 -48.36
N GLU A 25 19.20 14.72 -48.48
CA GLU A 25 20.14 13.65 -48.09
C GLU A 25 20.07 13.24 -46.60
N ASN A 26 19.39 14.03 -45.74
CA ASN A 26 19.24 13.76 -44.31
C ASN A 26 17.82 13.35 -43.88
N SER A 27 16.88 13.11 -44.80
CA SER A 27 15.50 12.80 -44.43
C SER A 27 15.26 11.29 -44.31
N ILE A 28 14.90 10.85 -43.10
CA ILE A 28 14.46 9.48 -42.80
C ILE A 28 13.19 9.17 -43.60
N ARG A 29 13.18 8.05 -44.33
CA ARG A 29 12.06 7.63 -45.17
C ARG A 29 11.03 6.86 -44.35
N VAL A 30 9.82 7.41 -44.30
CA VAL A 30 8.64 6.76 -43.72
C VAL A 30 8.05 5.78 -44.74
N PRO A 31 7.90 4.48 -44.41
CA PRO A 31 7.36 3.48 -45.33
C PRO A 31 5.89 3.75 -45.62
N ARG A 32 5.50 3.65 -46.90
CA ARG A 32 4.11 3.81 -47.33
C ARG A 32 3.33 2.51 -47.18
N ASN A 33 4.01 1.37 -47.35
CA ASN A 33 3.41 0.03 -47.33
C ASN A 33 4.17 -0.96 -46.45
N THR A 34 3.51 -2.05 -46.06
CA THR A 34 4.08 -3.13 -45.23
C THR A 34 5.27 -3.84 -45.87
N THR A 35 5.27 -4.00 -47.18
CA THR A 35 6.39 -4.56 -47.96
C THR A 35 7.61 -3.66 -47.97
N GLU A 36 7.43 -2.34 -48.04
CA GLU A 36 8.51 -1.35 -47.96
C GLU A 36 9.11 -1.31 -46.56
N ASN A 37 8.27 -1.36 -45.52
CA ASN A 37 8.69 -1.46 -44.13
C ASN A 37 9.57 -2.71 -43.87
N ARG A 38 9.18 -3.87 -44.42
CA ARG A 38 9.98 -5.11 -44.35
C ARG A 38 11.35 -4.99 -45.00
N ARG A 39 11.43 -4.30 -46.14
CA ARG A 39 12.69 -4.08 -46.87
C ARG A 39 13.63 -3.14 -46.12
N LEU A 40 13.10 -2.04 -45.58
CA LEU A 40 13.90 -1.07 -44.79
C LEU A 40 14.46 -1.67 -43.49
N LYS A 41 13.95 -2.83 -43.05
CA LYS A 41 14.37 -3.56 -41.85
C LYS A 41 15.24 -4.78 -42.13
N TYR A 42 15.52 -5.08 -43.39
CA TYR A 42 16.28 -6.27 -43.76
C TYR A 42 17.70 -6.21 -43.17
N GLY A 43 18.15 -7.32 -42.56
CA GLY A 43 19.48 -7.42 -41.93
C GLY A 43 19.61 -6.74 -40.56
N HIS A 44 18.52 -6.21 -39.99
CA HIS A 44 18.51 -5.66 -38.65
C HIS A 44 17.71 -6.59 -37.71
N SER A 45 18.41 -7.30 -36.82
CA SER A 45 17.79 -7.85 -35.61
C SER A 45 17.82 -6.78 -34.54
N GLU A 46 16.65 -6.36 -34.06
CA GLU A 46 16.57 -5.51 -32.88
C GLU A 46 17.20 -6.28 -31.69
N ASP A 47 18.10 -5.64 -30.95
CA ASP A 47 18.48 -6.16 -29.64
C ASP A 47 17.22 -6.24 -28.79
N ASP A 48 16.97 -7.42 -28.23
CA ASP A 48 15.92 -7.66 -27.24
C ASP A 48 16.32 -6.99 -25.92
N ASN A 49 16.42 -5.66 -25.94
CA ASN A 49 16.68 -4.80 -24.79
C ASN A 49 15.43 -4.67 -23.93
N SER A 50 14.73 -5.79 -23.72
CA SER A 50 13.60 -5.91 -22.82
C SER A 50 13.98 -5.27 -21.48
N ASP A 51 15.14 -5.60 -20.91
CA ASP A 51 15.66 -5.07 -19.64
C ASP A 51 15.81 -3.54 -19.54
N ILE A 52 15.94 -2.84 -20.68
CA ILE A 52 16.06 -1.37 -20.75
C ILE A 52 14.72 -0.72 -21.16
N ALA A 53 13.79 -1.50 -21.73
CA ALA A 53 12.53 -1.02 -22.27
C ALA A 53 11.40 -0.90 -21.23
N TYR A 54 11.54 -1.53 -20.06
CA TYR A 54 10.54 -1.46 -18.98
C TYR A 54 11.07 -0.76 -17.73
N LEU A 55 10.24 0.10 -17.15
CA LEU A 55 10.48 0.62 -15.80
C LEU A 55 9.70 -0.24 -14.82
N ASN A 56 10.43 -1.02 -14.01
CA ASN A 56 9.86 -1.84 -12.96
C ASN A 56 9.80 -1.05 -11.65
N PHE A 57 8.58 -0.71 -11.21
CA PHE A 57 8.32 -0.05 -9.93
C PHE A 57 7.74 -1.03 -8.92
N PRO A 58 8.57 -1.64 -8.05
CA PRO A 58 8.09 -2.58 -7.05
C PRO A 58 7.25 -1.86 -5.98
N VAL A 59 6.02 -2.34 -5.76
CA VAL A 59 5.02 -1.73 -4.86
C VAL A 59 5.45 -1.80 -3.39
N ILE A 60 6.32 -2.76 -3.07
CA ILE A 60 6.86 -2.94 -1.72
C ILE A 60 7.67 -1.72 -1.23
N ILE A 61 8.40 -1.02 -2.11
CA ILE A 61 9.24 0.12 -1.69
C ILE A 61 8.43 1.26 -1.09
N PRO A 62 7.43 1.85 -1.79
CA PRO A 62 6.62 2.91 -1.21
C PRO A 62 5.83 2.41 0.01
N SER A 63 5.30 1.18 -0.04
CA SER A 63 4.57 0.59 1.08
C SER A 63 5.43 0.46 2.35
N LEU A 64 6.68 0.02 2.19
CA LEU A 64 7.63 -0.13 3.29
C LEU A 64 8.01 1.23 3.88
N LEU A 65 8.28 2.24 3.04
CA LEU A 65 8.60 3.60 3.48
C LEU A 65 7.48 4.18 4.35
N PHE A 66 6.23 4.13 3.87
CA PHE A 66 5.08 4.62 4.63
C PHE A 66 4.85 3.83 5.92
N THR A 67 5.12 2.53 5.91
CA THR A 67 5.02 1.69 7.11
C THR A 67 6.08 2.07 8.15
N ILE A 68 7.32 2.31 7.74
CA ILE A 68 8.41 2.72 8.64
C ILE A 68 8.07 4.08 9.27
N ILE A 69 7.59 5.04 8.47
CA ILE A 69 7.17 6.36 8.98
C ILE A 69 6.01 6.20 9.97
N SER A 70 4.98 5.41 9.61
CA SER A 70 3.83 5.16 10.48
C SER A 70 4.22 4.55 11.82
N MET A 71 5.00 3.45 11.80
CA MET A 71 5.45 2.76 13.02
C MET A 71 6.42 3.62 13.83
N GLY A 72 7.29 4.39 13.17
CA GLY A 72 8.18 5.34 13.81
C GLY A 72 7.42 6.44 14.55
N CYS A 73 6.39 7.03 13.93
CA CYS A 73 5.50 7.98 14.59
C CYS A 73 4.72 7.35 15.75
N PHE A 74 4.22 6.13 15.61
CA PHE A 74 3.49 5.43 16.67
C PHE A 74 4.38 5.17 17.89
N ILE A 75 5.55 4.54 17.69
CA ILE A 75 6.52 4.24 18.76
C ILE A 75 7.06 5.53 19.37
N GLY A 76 7.41 6.51 18.54
CA GLY A 76 7.84 7.83 18.99
C GLY A 76 6.79 8.53 19.84
N GLY A 77 5.51 8.39 19.46
CA GLY A 77 4.36 8.83 20.25
C GLY A 77 4.32 8.21 21.64
N ILE A 78 4.49 6.88 21.74
CA ILE A 78 4.51 6.18 23.04
C ILE A 78 5.65 6.71 23.91
N VAL A 79 6.88 6.72 23.37
CA VAL A 79 8.09 7.10 24.14
C VAL A 79 8.02 8.55 24.61
N THR A 80 7.62 9.47 23.72
CA THR A 80 7.50 10.89 24.07
C THR A 80 6.39 11.14 25.09
N SER A 81 5.26 10.44 24.95
CA SER A 81 4.14 10.61 25.86
C SER A 81 4.44 10.03 27.24
N LEU A 82 5.08 8.86 27.33
CA LEU A 82 5.52 8.30 28.61
C LEU A 82 6.52 9.20 29.34
N ARG A 83 7.40 9.89 28.59
CA ARG A 83 8.38 10.82 29.16
C ARG A 83 7.75 12.11 29.68
N THR A 84 6.63 12.52 29.10
CA THR A 84 5.96 13.79 29.42
C THR A 84 4.63 13.59 30.16
N ASP A 85 4.35 12.35 30.60
CA ASP A 85 3.15 12.02 31.34
C ASP A 85 3.16 12.73 32.70
N TYR A 86 2.04 13.38 33.01
CA TYR A 86 1.86 14.07 34.28
C TYR A 86 0.95 13.22 35.17
N ILE A 87 1.48 12.78 36.30
CA ILE A 87 0.73 12.03 37.30
C ILE A 87 0.13 13.03 38.30
N PRO A 88 -1.19 13.30 38.27
CA PRO A 88 -1.83 14.18 39.24
C PRO A 88 -1.73 13.62 40.67
N ASP A 89 -1.64 14.51 41.65
CA ASP A 89 -1.61 14.14 43.07
C ASP A 89 -3.03 13.81 43.59
N GLU A 90 -3.17 12.99 44.63
CA GLU A 90 -4.50 12.53 45.14
C GLU A 90 -5.41 13.70 45.55
N ARG A 91 -4.82 14.81 46.01
CA ARG A 91 -5.53 16.02 46.39
C ARG A 91 -6.06 16.80 45.19
N GLU A 92 -5.39 16.68 44.04
CA GLU A 92 -5.77 17.34 42.78
C GLU A 92 -6.98 16.65 42.13
N LEU A 93 -7.12 15.34 42.31
CA LEU A 93 -8.28 14.54 41.85
C LEU A 93 -9.59 14.90 42.57
N ILE A 94 -9.53 15.29 43.85
CA ILE A 94 -10.72 15.45 44.71
C ILE A 94 -11.39 16.83 44.58
N ARG A 95 -10.64 17.89 44.24
CA ARG A 95 -11.10 19.28 44.44
C ARG A 95 -11.43 20.10 43.20
N GLY A 96 -11.37 19.53 42.00
CA GLY A 96 -11.82 20.18 40.76
C GLY A 96 -11.19 21.57 40.54
N TYR A 97 -10.05 21.63 39.87
CA TYR A 97 -9.29 22.86 39.75
C TYR A 97 -9.85 23.82 38.67
N VAL A 98 -9.51 25.12 38.74
CA VAL A 98 -9.85 26.16 37.74
C VAL A 98 -8.58 26.81 37.26
N ILE A 99 -8.31 26.83 35.95
CA ILE A 99 -7.16 27.55 35.37
C ILE A 99 -7.57 28.33 34.12
N GLU A 100 -6.93 29.47 33.94
CA GLU A 100 -7.05 30.37 32.80
C GLU A 100 -6.74 29.71 31.44
N TYR A 101 -7.43 30.24 30.42
CA TYR A 101 -7.38 29.82 29.03
C TYR A 101 -5.96 29.97 28.45
N GLY A 102 -5.38 28.88 27.93
CA GLY A 102 -4.06 28.89 27.26
C GLY A 102 -2.92 28.18 28.01
N SER A 103 -3.13 27.69 29.24
CA SER A 103 -2.17 26.79 29.91
C SER A 103 -2.45 25.32 29.56
N SER A 104 -1.41 24.52 29.33
CA SER A 104 -1.48 23.11 28.90
C SER A 104 -1.80 22.14 30.05
N ARG A 105 -2.78 22.43 30.92
CA ARG A 105 -3.16 21.52 32.03
C ARG A 105 -4.67 21.44 32.24
N PHE A 106 -5.14 20.21 32.11
CA PHE A 106 -6.54 19.75 32.07
C PHE A 106 -7.31 20.07 33.35
N ARG A 107 -8.58 20.45 33.19
CA ARG A 107 -9.59 20.29 34.24
C ARG A 107 -10.16 18.91 34.10
N CYS A 108 -10.00 18.08 35.11
CA CYS A 108 -10.64 16.78 35.09
C CYS A 108 -11.17 16.50 36.50
N ASN A 109 -12.50 16.42 36.59
CA ASN A 109 -13.26 16.24 37.82
C ASN A 109 -13.65 14.76 37.94
N SER A 110 -12.67 13.87 37.85
CA SER A 110 -12.90 12.45 38.07
C SER A 110 -12.54 12.11 39.51
N THR A 111 -13.51 11.52 40.22
CA THR A 111 -13.31 10.91 41.54
C THR A 111 -12.77 9.48 41.42
N ILE A 112 -12.29 9.07 40.24
CA ILE A 112 -11.80 7.71 40.00
C ILE A 112 -10.36 7.65 40.54
N PRO A 113 -10.10 6.89 41.62
CA PRO A 113 -8.76 6.80 42.16
C PRO A 113 -7.84 6.04 41.21
N PHE A 114 -6.54 6.30 41.32
CA PHE A 114 -5.54 5.51 40.64
C PHE A 114 -5.70 4.02 40.99
N PRO A 115 -5.72 3.11 40.01
CA PRO A 115 -5.69 1.69 40.29
C PRO A 115 -4.36 1.34 40.95
N THR A 116 -4.42 0.52 42.01
CA THR A 116 -3.22 0.08 42.77
C THR A 116 -2.21 -0.66 41.90
N ASP A 117 -2.70 -1.38 40.88
CA ASP A 117 -1.90 -2.10 39.88
C ASP A 117 -2.02 -1.43 38.50
N GLY A 118 -1.92 -0.10 38.45
CA GLY A 118 -2.11 0.68 37.24
C GLY A 118 -0.97 0.54 36.22
N LEU A 119 -1.32 0.28 34.96
CA LEU A 119 -0.42 0.45 33.82
C LEU A 119 -0.96 1.53 32.86
N PRO A 120 -0.08 2.28 32.17
CA PRO A 120 -0.51 3.36 31.27
C PRO A 120 -1.18 2.80 30.01
N SER A 121 -2.47 3.08 29.80
CA SER A 121 -3.13 2.80 28.53
C SER A 121 -2.53 3.66 27.41
N ILE A 122 -2.16 3.06 26.27
CA ILE A 122 -1.50 3.77 25.16
C ILE A 122 -2.45 4.79 24.54
N LEU A 123 -3.71 4.41 24.33
CA LEU A 123 -4.70 5.30 23.72
C LEU A 123 -5.07 6.45 24.67
N ASN A 124 -5.26 6.20 25.97
CA ASN A 124 -5.49 7.28 26.93
C ASN A 124 -4.27 8.19 27.03
N LEU A 125 -3.06 7.63 26.97
CA LEU A 125 -1.82 8.39 26.98
C LEU A 125 -1.73 9.34 25.77
N PHE A 126 -2.14 8.90 24.58
CA PHE A 126 -2.23 9.76 23.40
C PHE A 126 -3.36 10.80 23.45
N GLU A 127 -4.44 10.51 24.17
CA GLU A 127 -5.54 11.46 24.36
C GLU A 127 -5.14 12.60 25.30
N LEU A 128 -4.46 12.28 26.40
CA LEU A 128 -4.04 13.27 27.41
C LEU A 128 -2.79 14.05 26.99
N ASN A 129 -1.95 13.48 26.12
CA ASN A 129 -0.70 14.10 25.71
C ASN A 129 -0.76 14.71 24.30
N VAL A 130 -0.54 16.02 24.20
CA VAL A 130 -0.57 16.75 22.91
C VAL A 130 0.43 16.20 21.90
N ILE A 131 1.66 15.88 22.32
CA ILE A 131 2.72 15.38 21.41
C ILE A 131 2.36 13.97 20.94
N GLY A 132 1.94 13.10 21.87
CA GLY A 132 1.43 11.76 21.58
C GLY A 132 0.29 11.78 20.58
N ASN A 133 -0.67 12.67 20.79
CA ASN A 133 -1.83 12.86 19.94
C ASN A 133 -1.44 13.21 18.49
N VAL A 134 -0.56 14.20 18.33
CA VAL A 134 -0.10 14.65 17.01
C VAL A 134 0.66 13.53 16.29
N LEU A 135 1.55 12.83 16.99
CA LEU A 135 2.30 11.70 16.42
C LEU A 135 1.38 10.53 16.07
N PHE A 136 0.36 10.25 16.87
CA PHE A 136 -0.66 9.24 16.58
C PHE A 136 -1.46 9.58 15.32
N ARG A 137 -1.85 10.86 15.13
CA ARG A 137 -2.51 11.31 13.89
C ARG A 137 -1.62 11.10 12.67
N TYR A 138 -0.33 11.41 12.74
CA TYR A 138 0.59 11.13 11.64
C TYR A 138 0.74 9.64 11.36
N ALA A 139 0.84 8.82 12.42
CA ALA A 139 0.93 7.37 12.30
C ALA A 139 -0.28 6.75 11.58
N VAL A 140 -1.47 7.30 11.79
CA VAL A 140 -2.74 6.80 11.24
C VAL A 140 -3.08 7.41 9.88
N CYS A 141 -2.93 8.72 9.71
CA CYS A 141 -3.46 9.44 8.55
C CYS A 141 -2.58 9.31 7.30
N ILE A 142 -1.26 9.28 7.48
CA ILE A 142 -0.30 9.16 6.37
C ILE A 142 -0.50 7.85 5.59
N PRO A 143 -0.62 6.67 6.23
CA PRO A 143 -0.72 5.41 5.49
C PRO A 143 -2.10 5.11 4.89
N ILE A 144 -3.14 5.95 5.06
CA ILE A 144 -4.50 5.64 4.56
C ILE A 144 -4.48 5.32 3.06
N VAL A 145 -3.89 6.23 2.27
CA VAL A 145 -3.92 6.13 0.79
C VAL A 145 -3.19 4.88 0.33
N ILE A 146 -2.01 4.61 0.88
CA ILE A 146 -1.22 3.43 0.50
C ILE A 146 -1.91 2.12 0.93
N ARG A 147 -2.58 2.09 2.09
CA ARG A 147 -3.34 0.92 2.55
C ARG A 147 -4.50 0.60 1.63
N VAL A 148 -5.28 1.61 1.23
CA VAL A 148 -6.40 1.44 0.29
C VAL A 148 -5.89 1.03 -1.09
N PHE A 149 -4.82 1.67 -1.57
CA PHE A 149 -4.19 1.34 -2.84
C PHE A 149 -3.69 -0.12 -2.89
N ASN A 150 -3.05 -0.57 -1.82
CA ASN A 150 -2.57 -1.93 -1.66
C ASN A 150 -3.74 -2.94 -1.68
N ALA A 151 -4.84 -2.65 -0.98
CA ALA A 151 -6.03 -3.49 -1.02
C ALA A 151 -6.66 -3.58 -2.43
N ILE A 152 -6.71 -2.47 -3.16
CA ILE A 152 -7.20 -2.43 -4.55
C ILE A 152 -6.30 -3.26 -5.47
N THR A 153 -4.98 -3.15 -5.30
CA THR A 153 -3.99 -3.86 -6.12
C THR A 153 -4.15 -5.37 -5.95
N ILE A 154 -4.24 -5.85 -4.71
CA ILE A 154 -4.45 -7.28 -4.42
C ILE A 154 -5.80 -7.76 -4.96
N ARG A 155 -6.88 -6.98 -4.80
CA ARG A 155 -8.18 -7.32 -5.39
C ARG A 155 -8.06 -7.55 -6.91
N ASN A 156 -7.38 -6.66 -7.62
CA ASN A 156 -7.24 -6.75 -9.07
C ASN A 156 -6.40 -7.97 -9.47
N LEU A 157 -5.33 -8.26 -8.74
CA LEU A 157 -4.50 -9.45 -8.94
C LEU A 157 -5.32 -10.73 -8.79
N LEU A 158 -6.06 -10.86 -7.68
CA LEU A 158 -6.90 -12.02 -7.41
C LEU A 158 -7.99 -12.22 -8.46
N ARG A 159 -8.58 -11.12 -8.95
CA ARG A 159 -9.60 -11.16 -10.00
C ARG A 159 -9.03 -11.64 -11.33
N HIS A 160 -7.79 -11.27 -11.65
CA HIS A 160 -7.13 -11.68 -12.88
C HIS A 160 -6.74 -13.16 -12.85
N GLU A 161 -6.00 -13.58 -11.83
CA GLU A 161 -5.44 -14.94 -11.74
C GLU A 161 -6.50 -16.03 -11.51
N TYR A 162 -7.59 -15.72 -10.80
CA TYR A 162 -8.56 -16.73 -10.35
C TYR A 162 -10.00 -16.47 -10.81
N SER A 163 -10.17 -15.71 -11.90
CA SER A 163 -11.49 -15.41 -12.49
C SER A 163 -12.39 -16.64 -12.69
N THR A 164 -11.79 -17.79 -13.01
CA THR A 164 -12.47 -19.07 -13.29
C THR A 164 -12.56 -20.02 -12.10
N LYS A 165 -11.69 -19.89 -11.08
CA LYS A 165 -11.60 -20.84 -9.95
C LYS A 165 -12.39 -20.42 -8.71
N PHE A 166 -12.71 -19.12 -8.56
CA PHE A 166 -13.40 -18.65 -7.35
C PHE A 166 -14.92 -18.91 -7.35
N SER A 167 -15.40 -19.39 -6.21
CA SER A 167 -16.82 -19.34 -5.83
C SER A 167 -17.34 -17.89 -5.83
N SER A 168 -18.63 -17.72 -6.11
CA SER A 168 -19.30 -16.41 -6.08
C SER A 168 -19.06 -15.66 -4.77
N LEU A 169 -19.06 -16.37 -3.64
CA LEU A 169 -18.82 -15.79 -2.32
C LEU A 169 -17.39 -15.21 -2.18
N HIS A 170 -16.38 -15.90 -2.70
CA HIS A 170 -15.00 -15.42 -2.66
C HIS A 170 -14.81 -14.17 -3.52
N LYS A 171 -15.53 -14.07 -4.65
CA LYS A 171 -15.52 -12.87 -5.50
C LYS A 171 -16.10 -11.67 -4.75
N VAL A 172 -17.23 -11.85 -4.07
CA VAL A 172 -17.84 -10.81 -3.23
C VAL A 172 -16.90 -10.38 -2.10
N MET A 173 -16.26 -11.34 -1.41
CA MET A 173 -15.30 -11.04 -0.36
C MET A 173 -14.09 -10.24 -0.87
N ALA A 174 -13.51 -10.65 -2.00
CA ALA A 174 -12.38 -9.95 -2.63
C ALA A 174 -12.77 -8.53 -3.10
N ASP A 175 -13.97 -8.35 -3.64
CA ASP A 175 -14.50 -7.04 -4.03
C ASP A 175 -14.80 -6.14 -2.81
N SER A 176 -15.18 -6.73 -1.67
CA SER A 176 -15.48 -5.99 -0.43
C SER A 176 -14.23 -5.59 0.38
N MET A 177 -13.11 -6.27 0.19
CA MET A 177 -11.87 -6.04 0.97
C MET A 177 -11.39 -4.58 0.93
N PRO A 178 -11.30 -3.89 -0.23
CA PRO A 178 -10.91 -2.48 -0.26
C PRO A 178 -11.91 -1.56 0.45
N ILE A 179 -13.21 -1.89 0.41
CA ILE A 179 -14.27 -1.11 1.07
C ILE A 179 -14.11 -1.20 2.58
N PHE A 180 -13.93 -2.42 3.11
CA PHE A 180 -13.71 -2.60 4.55
C PHE A 180 -12.40 -1.98 5.02
N THR A 181 -11.32 -2.09 4.24
CA THR A 181 -10.05 -1.42 4.53
C THR A 181 -10.21 0.10 4.55
N PHE A 182 -10.99 0.68 3.63
CA PHE A 182 -11.28 2.10 3.61
C PHE A 182 -12.08 2.54 4.84
N VAL A 183 -13.19 1.84 5.15
CA VAL A 183 -14.03 2.16 6.32
C VAL A 183 -13.22 2.06 7.61
N GLU A 184 -12.43 1.01 7.78
CA GLU A 184 -11.55 0.82 8.94
C GLU A 184 -10.53 1.97 9.06
N ALA A 185 -9.79 2.28 8.00
CA ALA A 185 -8.77 3.32 8.02
C ALA A 185 -9.39 4.72 8.23
N PHE A 186 -10.54 4.96 7.63
CA PHE A 186 -11.28 6.22 7.77
C PHE A 186 -11.77 6.43 9.20
N MET A 187 -12.39 5.40 9.82
CA MET A 187 -12.85 5.47 11.20
C MET A 187 -11.68 5.61 12.18
N MET A 188 -10.56 4.91 11.91
CA MET A 188 -9.34 5.07 12.70
C MET A 188 -8.82 6.51 12.68
N SER A 189 -8.87 7.13 11.50
CA SER A 189 -8.44 8.51 11.31
C SER A 189 -9.38 9.48 12.01
N LEU A 190 -10.69 9.29 11.89
CA LEU A 190 -11.68 10.13 12.55
C LEU A 190 -11.55 10.09 14.06
N PHE A 191 -11.42 8.92 14.69
CA PHE A 191 -11.24 8.89 16.14
C PHE A 191 -9.87 9.46 16.56
N SER A 192 -8.82 9.30 15.75
CA SER A 192 -7.50 9.92 16.03
C SER A 192 -7.55 11.45 16.01
N ILE A 193 -8.39 12.03 15.13
CA ILE A 193 -8.57 13.49 15.00
C ILE A 193 -9.50 14.01 16.10
N VAL A 194 -10.61 13.31 16.35
CA VAL A 194 -11.64 13.64 17.36
C VAL A 194 -11.25 13.08 18.73
N THR A 195 -9.96 13.08 19.04
CA THR A 195 -9.40 12.54 20.29
C THR A 195 -9.70 13.41 21.51
N VAL A 196 -10.16 14.66 21.34
CA VAL A 196 -10.54 15.51 22.48
C VAL A 196 -11.87 15.00 23.02
N HIS A 197 -11.75 14.15 24.03
CA HIS A 197 -12.84 13.47 24.72
C HIS A 197 -13.93 14.44 25.21
N GLU A 198 -13.57 15.68 25.54
CA GLU A 198 -14.50 16.68 26.09
C GLU A 198 -15.29 17.43 25.03
N ASP A 199 -14.75 17.61 23.82
CA ASP A 199 -15.43 18.39 22.78
C ASP A 199 -16.58 17.58 22.15
N PHE A 200 -16.33 16.29 21.85
CA PHE A 200 -17.29 15.40 21.19
C PHE A 200 -17.21 13.94 21.67
N PRO A 201 -17.53 13.64 22.94
CA PRO A 201 -17.40 12.29 23.53
C PRO A 201 -18.23 11.25 22.77
N GLU A 202 -19.45 11.62 22.37
CA GLU A 202 -20.37 10.73 21.64
C GLU A 202 -19.87 10.38 20.24
N ALA A 203 -19.25 11.34 19.54
CA ALA A 203 -18.67 11.09 18.22
C ALA A 203 -17.42 10.20 18.32
N ASN A 204 -16.52 10.49 19.27
CA ASN A 204 -15.34 9.66 19.53
C ASN A 204 -15.76 8.21 19.86
N ARG A 205 -16.76 8.03 20.75
CA ARG A 205 -17.32 6.72 21.08
C ARG A 205 -17.80 5.98 19.84
N PHE A 206 -18.60 6.65 19.00
CA PHE A 206 -19.12 6.07 17.76
C PHE A 206 -17.99 5.63 16.84
N PHE A 207 -17.00 6.49 16.58
CA PHE A 207 -15.88 6.16 15.68
C PHE A 207 -15.03 5.00 16.20
N LYS A 208 -14.76 4.91 17.51
CA LYS A 208 -14.03 3.78 18.12
C LYS A 208 -14.79 2.46 17.97
N ILE A 209 -16.11 2.44 18.21
CA ILE A 209 -16.93 1.24 18.06
C ILE A 209 -16.99 0.81 16.59
N VAL A 210 -17.22 1.74 15.67
CA VAL A 210 -17.28 1.42 14.23
C VAL A 210 -15.91 0.96 13.73
N PHE A 211 -14.81 1.57 14.20
CA PHE A 211 -13.45 1.09 13.93
C PHE A 211 -13.27 -0.35 14.43
N ALA A 212 -13.69 -0.66 15.65
CA ALA A 212 -13.57 -1.99 16.23
C ALA A 212 -14.33 -3.04 15.40
N MET A 213 -15.56 -2.74 15.00
CA MET A 213 -16.38 -3.65 14.19
C MET A 213 -15.82 -3.79 12.76
N SER A 214 -15.47 -2.68 12.12
CA SER A 214 -14.94 -2.69 10.75
C SER A 214 -13.58 -3.37 10.65
N SER A 215 -12.69 -3.19 11.64
CA SER A 215 -11.40 -3.90 11.70
C SER A 215 -11.58 -5.41 11.83
N VAL A 216 -12.51 -5.88 12.67
CA VAL A 216 -12.84 -7.32 12.75
C VAL A 216 -13.30 -7.86 11.39
N VAL A 217 -14.26 -7.17 10.75
CA VAL A 217 -14.79 -7.60 9.44
C VAL A 217 -13.70 -7.57 8.36
N ASN A 218 -12.86 -6.54 8.35
CA ASN A 218 -11.77 -6.43 7.39
C ASN A 218 -10.71 -7.53 7.58
N MET A 219 -10.29 -7.77 8.82
CA MET A 219 -9.31 -8.80 9.15
C MET A 219 -9.83 -10.20 8.79
N LEU A 220 -11.09 -10.51 9.10
CA LEU A 220 -11.72 -11.78 8.70
C LEU A 220 -11.80 -11.92 7.18
N THR A 221 -12.33 -10.90 6.49
CA THR A 221 -12.49 -10.93 5.02
C THR A 221 -11.14 -11.10 4.33
N THR A 222 -10.14 -10.32 4.73
CA THR A 222 -8.79 -10.38 4.16
C THR A 222 -8.16 -11.75 4.43
N THR A 223 -8.31 -12.30 5.63
CA THR A 223 -7.76 -13.63 5.95
C THR A 223 -8.42 -14.72 5.13
N THR A 224 -9.75 -14.71 4.96
CA THR A 224 -10.45 -15.70 4.13
C THR A 224 -10.00 -15.64 2.67
N VAL A 225 -9.90 -14.43 2.11
CA VAL A 225 -9.45 -14.23 0.73
C VAL A 225 -8.01 -14.71 0.53
N MET A 226 -7.12 -14.35 1.45
CA MET A 226 -5.71 -14.74 1.39
C MET A 226 -5.49 -16.22 1.67
N PHE A 227 -6.32 -16.85 2.51
CA PHE A 227 -6.25 -18.28 2.78
C PHE A 227 -6.49 -19.08 1.49
N ALA A 228 -7.54 -18.73 0.75
CA ALA A 228 -7.87 -19.36 -0.53
C ALA A 228 -6.79 -19.15 -1.61
N PHE A 229 -6.06 -18.03 -1.54
CA PHE A 229 -4.91 -17.78 -2.40
C PHE A 229 -3.70 -18.63 -1.99
N SER A 230 -3.32 -18.57 -0.71
CA SER A 230 -2.15 -19.27 -0.17
C SER A 230 -2.21 -20.79 -0.31
N SER A 231 -3.41 -21.39 -0.27
CA SER A 231 -3.57 -22.84 -0.45
C SER A 231 -3.14 -23.33 -1.84
N ASN A 232 -3.05 -22.41 -2.80
CA ASN A 232 -2.61 -22.68 -4.16
C ASN A 232 -1.16 -22.25 -4.42
N SER A 233 -0.49 -21.59 -3.46
CA SER A 233 0.90 -21.13 -3.57
C SER A 233 1.85 -22.10 -2.85
N GLU A 234 2.95 -22.46 -3.51
CA GLU A 234 4.01 -23.30 -2.91
C GLU A 234 5.02 -22.49 -2.06
N SER A 235 4.83 -21.18 -1.92
CA SER A 235 5.81 -20.32 -1.24
C SER A 235 5.70 -20.39 0.29
N LYS A 236 6.82 -20.70 0.96
CA LYS A 236 6.94 -20.69 2.44
C LYS A 236 6.57 -19.33 3.07
N TRP A 237 6.83 -18.23 2.36
CA TRP A 237 6.52 -16.87 2.82
C TRP A 237 5.02 -16.61 2.88
N ASP A 238 4.25 -17.16 1.93
CA ASP A 238 2.79 -17.03 1.92
C ASP A 238 2.17 -17.81 3.08
N THR A 239 2.68 -19.02 3.37
CA THR A 239 2.26 -19.79 4.53
C THR A 239 2.54 -19.05 5.84
N THR A 240 3.73 -18.43 5.97
CA THR A 240 4.11 -17.67 7.16
C THR A 240 3.21 -16.45 7.35
N SER A 241 2.99 -15.69 6.27
CA SER A 241 2.06 -14.54 6.25
C SER A 241 0.66 -14.95 6.70
N MET A 242 0.15 -16.09 6.24
CA MET A 242 -1.17 -16.59 6.61
C MET A 242 -1.28 -17.02 8.06
N ILE A 243 -0.26 -17.72 8.60
CA ILE A 243 -0.24 -18.10 10.01
C ILE A 243 -0.25 -16.85 10.90
N MET A 244 0.54 -15.84 10.55
CA MET A 244 0.55 -14.56 11.27
C MET A 244 -0.82 -13.87 11.25
N LYS A 245 -1.50 -13.83 10.10
CA LYS A 245 -2.85 -13.27 9.97
C LYS A 245 -3.86 -14.03 10.84
N LEU A 246 -3.85 -15.36 10.78
CA LEU A 246 -4.79 -16.20 11.52
C LEU A 246 -4.64 -16.02 13.04
N ILE A 247 -3.41 -16.05 13.55
CA ILE A 247 -3.13 -15.80 14.96
C ILE A 247 -3.58 -14.40 15.36
N SER A 248 -3.25 -13.39 14.55
CA SER A 248 -3.62 -12.00 14.82
C SER A 248 -5.13 -11.78 14.85
N VAL A 249 -5.88 -12.39 13.92
CA VAL A 249 -7.34 -12.32 13.88
C VAL A 249 -7.95 -12.96 15.12
N VAL A 250 -7.51 -14.15 15.51
CA VAL A 250 -8.05 -14.86 16.69
C VAL A 250 -7.83 -14.03 17.96
N ILE A 251 -6.62 -13.50 18.15
CA ILE A 251 -6.29 -12.66 19.30
C ILE A 251 -7.15 -11.39 19.28
N TYR A 252 -7.21 -10.69 18.15
CA TYR A 252 -7.95 -9.44 18.04
C TYR A 252 -9.45 -9.62 18.29
N VAL A 253 -10.08 -10.61 17.64
CA VAL A 253 -11.52 -10.90 17.80
C VAL A 253 -11.86 -11.31 19.23
N TYR A 254 -10.96 -12.02 19.92
CA TYR A 254 -11.20 -12.45 21.30
C TYR A 254 -11.14 -11.28 22.30
N PHE A 255 -10.11 -10.42 22.20
CA PHE A 255 -9.90 -9.36 23.19
C PHE A 255 -10.66 -8.06 22.88
N MET A 256 -10.93 -7.74 21.61
CA MET A 256 -11.52 -6.45 21.23
C MET A 256 -12.90 -6.17 21.87
N PRO A 257 -13.85 -7.14 21.94
CA PRO A 257 -15.13 -6.90 22.60
C PRO A 257 -14.99 -6.60 24.10
N GLN A 258 -14.07 -7.31 24.77
CA GLN A 258 -13.80 -7.14 26.21
C GLN A 258 -13.19 -5.76 26.48
N TYR A 259 -12.24 -5.35 25.63
CA TYR A 259 -11.63 -4.03 25.69
C TYR A 259 -12.66 -2.92 25.45
N ILE A 260 -13.50 -3.01 24.42
CA ILE A 260 -14.53 -2.00 24.14
C ILE A 260 -15.54 -1.88 25.27
N GLN A 261 -15.96 -2.99 25.88
CA GLN A 261 -16.90 -2.96 27.00
C GLN A 261 -16.33 -2.19 28.20
N TYR A 262 -15.05 -2.39 28.51
CA TYR A 262 -14.37 -1.67 29.57
C TYR A 262 -14.12 -0.20 29.19
N HIS A 263 -13.56 0.03 28.00
CA HIS A 263 -13.21 1.36 27.52
C HIS A 263 -14.45 2.25 27.27
N GLN A 264 -15.62 1.66 27.00
CA GLN A 264 -16.88 2.41 26.92
C GLN A 264 -17.21 3.08 28.25
N SER A 265 -16.93 2.43 29.39
CA SER A 265 -17.10 3.05 30.71
C SER A 265 -16.14 4.23 30.92
N SER A 266 -14.89 4.09 30.48
CA SER A 266 -13.87 5.15 30.49
C SER A 266 -14.15 6.29 29.51
N ILE A 267 -14.92 6.05 28.44
CA ILE A 267 -15.36 7.07 27.49
C ILE A 267 -16.63 7.81 28.00
N THR A 268 -17.42 7.19 28.86
CA THR A 268 -18.58 7.90 29.43
C THR A 268 -18.19 8.81 30.59
N PHE A 269 -17.03 8.58 31.22
CA PHE A 269 -16.54 9.36 32.34
C PHE A 269 -15.11 9.84 32.06
N PRO A 270 -14.88 11.15 31.84
CA PRO A 270 -13.54 11.66 31.53
C PRO A 270 -12.56 11.30 32.67
N ILE A 271 -11.51 10.54 32.31
CA ILE A 271 -10.45 10.13 33.24
C ILE A 271 -9.27 11.11 33.11
N CYS A 272 -8.66 11.46 34.24
CA CYS A 272 -7.64 12.50 34.34
C CYS A 272 -6.21 11.96 34.25
N HIS A 273 -6.08 10.66 34.06
CA HIS A 273 -4.82 9.93 34.06
C HIS A 273 -4.84 8.85 32.98
N SER A 274 -3.67 8.51 32.47
CA SER A 274 -3.48 7.49 31.43
C SER A 274 -3.66 6.06 31.95
N TYR A 275 -3.62 5.86 33.27
CA TYR A 275 -3.53 4.54 33.90
C TYR A 275 -4.86 3.78 33.93
N MET A 276 -4.80 2.48 33.64
CA MET A 276 -5.91 1.53 33.76
C MET A 276 -5.45 0.32 34.60
N PRO A 277 -6.36 -0.49 35.17
CA PRO A 277 -6.00 -1.74 35.82
C PRO A 277 -5.18 -2.62 34.86
N GLN A 278 -4.12 -3.25 35.38
CA GLN A 278 -3.13 -4.00 34.62
C GLN A 278 -3.73 -4.93 33.55
N LEU A 279 -4.80 -5.67 33.88
CA LEU A 279 -5.45 -6.59 32.95
C LEU A 279 -5.93 -5.89 31.67
N PHE A 280 -6.57 -4.72 31.80
CA PHE A 280 -7.12 -3.99 30.66
C PHE A 280 -6.04 -3.31 29.82
N ALA A 281 -4.99 -2.78 30.46
CA ALA A 281 -3.84 -2.26 29.75
C ALA A 281 -3.11 -3.35 28.96
N LEU A 282 -2.93 -4.55 29.55
CA LEU A 282 -2.34 -5.69 28.84
C LEU A 282 -3.21 -6.14 27.66
N MET A 283 -4.54 -6.18 27.83
CA MET A 283 -5.46 -6.46 26.73
C MET A 283 -5.30 -5.45 25.58
N GLU A 284 -5.21 -4.15 25.89
CA GLU A 284 -4.96 -3.12 24.89
C GLU A 284 -3.64 -3.36 24.13
N TYR A 285 -2.55 -3.64 24.83
CA TYR A 285 -1.25 -3.89 24.20
C TYR A 285 -1.30 -5.11 23.27
N VAL A 286 -1.98 -6.17 23.69
CA VAL A 286 -2.17 -7.39 22.90
C VAL A 286 -3.00 -7.10 21.64
N ILE A 287 -4.07 -6.30 21.75
CA ILE A 287 -4.90 -5.88 20.61
C ILE A 287 -4.08 -5.04 19.63
N ILE A 288 -3.33 -4.04 20.13
CA ILE A 288 -2.46 -3.18 19.31
C ILE A 288 -1.41 -4.03 18.59
N ALA A 289 -0.75 -4.94 19.31
CA ALA A 289 0.25 -5.83 18.72
C ALA A 289 -0.36 -6.71 17.64
N ALA A 290 -1.49 -7.36 17.90
CA ALA A 290 -2.19 -8.21 16.94
C ALA A 290 -2.63 -7.42 15.69
N TYR A 291 -3.15 -6.22 15.86
CA TYR A 291 -3.53 -5.35 14.76
C TYR A 291 -2.30 -4.95 13.92
N ALA A 292 -1.20 -4.55 14.57
CA ALA A 292 0.04 -4.19 13.89
C ALA A 292 0.63 -5.39 13.13
N THR A 293 0.73 -6.57 13.75
CA THR A 293 1.27 -7.77 13.10
C THR A 293 0.43 -8.20 11.92
N PHE A 294 -0.90 -8.07 12.01
CA PHE A 294 -1.80 -8.35 10.91
C PHE A 294 -1.50 -7.46 9.70
N HIS A 295 -1.47 -6.14 9.88
CA HIS A 295 -1.25 -5.21 8.78
C HIS A 295 0.19 -5.24 8.26
N LEU A 296 1.19 -5.49 9.12
CA LEU A 296 2.58 -5.68 8.70
C LEU A 296 2.77 -6.93 7.85
N SER A 297 2.02 -8.01 8.13
CA SER A 297 2.07 -9.23 7.31
C SER A 297 1.63 -8.98 5.86
N PHE A 298 0.86 -7.92 5.60
CA PHE A 298 0.46 -7.53 4.25
C PHE A 298 1.65 -7.13 3.36
N LEU A 299 2.74 -6.63 3.96
CA LEU A 299 3.98 -6.33 3.22
C LEU A 299 4.59 -7.59 2.59
N ILE A 300 4.41 -8.75 3.21
CA ILE A 300 4.86 -10.04 2.68
C ILE A 300 4.03 -10.39 1.44
N ASP A 301 2.72 -10.12 1.45
CA ASP A 301 1.83 -10.47 0.35
C ASP A 301 2.11 -9.64 -0.92
N ILE A 302 2.50 -8.37 -0.76
CA ILE A 302 2.82 -7.48 -1.90
C ILE A 302 4.27 -7.60 -2.39
N ARG A 303 5.09 -8.48 -1.82
CA ARG A 303 6.55 -8.53 -2.07
C ARG A 303 6.95 -8.67 -3.54
N ASN A 304 6.14 -9.38 -4.31
CA ASN A 304 6.40 -9.67 -5.72
C ASN A 304 5.58 -8.78 -6.67
N ILE A 305 4.79 -7.85 -6.13
CA ILE A 305 3.94 -6.99 -6.95
C ILE A 305 4.76 -5.80 -7.45
N SER A 306 4.73 -5.59 -8.76
CA SER A 306 5.39 -4.48 -9.44
C SER A 306 4.47 -3.83 -10.45
N PHE A 307 4.57 -2.50 -10.56
CA PHE A 307 4.05 -1.78 -11.72
C PHE A 307 5.11 -1.79 -12.81
N ILE A 308 4.78 -2.41 -13.92
CA ILE A 308 5.61 -2.38 -15.12
C ILE A 308 5.08 -1.23 -15.98
N CYS A 309 5.87 -0.17 -16.10
CA CYS A 309 5.57 0.92 -17.01
C CYS A 309 6.27 0.68 -18.35
N PHE A 310 5.51 0.81 -19.43
CA PHE A 310 5.98 0.68 -20.80
C PHE A 310 6.04 2.06 -21.46
N PRO A 311 7.10 2.85 -21.24
CA PRO A 311 7.20 4.20 -21.80
C PRO A 311 7.18 4.20 -23.34
N ARG A 312 7.65 3.11 -23.98
CA ARG A 312 7.60 2.92 -25.43
C ARG A 312 6.19 2.64 -25.96
N SER A 313 5.41 1.83 -25.26
CA SER A 313 3.99 1.59 -25.57
C SER A 313 3.15 2.86 -25.47
N ALA A 314 3.40 3.68 -24.43
CA ALA A 314 2.69 4.95 -24.23
C ALA A 314 3.05 6.03 -25.27
N SER A 315 4.18 5.90 -25.97
CA SER A 315 4.59 6.79 -27.08
C SER A 315 4.13 6.31 -28.46
N GLY A 316 3.30 5.27 -28.51
CA GLY A 316 2.80 4.69 -29.78
C GLY A 316 3.87 3.91 -30.54
N GLU A 317 4.98 3.58 -29.88
CA GLU A 317 5.98 2.63 -30.35
C GLU A 317 5.50 1.23 -29.97
N CYS A 318 5.04 0.49 -30.96
CA CYS A 318 4.45 -0.85 -30.89
C CYS A 318 4.75 -1.69 -29.63
N GLU A 319 3.67 -2.19 -29.02
CA GLU A 319 3.65 -2.98 -27.77
C GLU A 319 4.08 -4.44 -27.92
N PRO A 320 4.94 -4.96 -27.02
CA PRO A 320 4.99 -6.37 -26.67
C PRO A 320 4.22 -6.62 -25.38
N ILE A 321 2.93 -6.97 -25.49
CA ILE A 321 2.22 -7.60 -24.37
C ILE A 321 2.24 -9.13 -24.50
N ASP A 322 2.52 -9.66 -25.70
CA ASP A 322 2.61 -11.11 -25.93
C ASP A 322 3.79 -11.45 -26.87
N PRO A 323 4.79 -12.24 -26.43
CA PRO A 323 5.92 -12.69 -27.26
C PRO A 323 5.49 -13.38 -28.55
N THR A 324 4.27 -13.93 -28.61
CA THR A 324 3.72 -14.55 -29.82
C THR A 324 3.49 -13.54 -30.95
N ASN A 325 3.24 -12.27 -30.63
CA ASN A 325 2.99 -11.21 -31.61
C ASN A 325 4.26 -10.72 -32.34
N PHE A 326 5.44 -11.16 -31.88
CA PHE A 326 6.76 -10.78 -32.39
C PHE A 326 7.50 -11.95 -33.06
N LYS A 327 6.89 -13.14 -33.09
CA LYS A 327 7.43 -14.28 -33.85
C LYS A 327 7.50 -13.95 -35.33
N LYS A 328 8.43 -14.59 -36.03
CA LYS A 328 8.58 -14.48 -37.49
C LYS A 328 7.24 -14.76 -38.18
N GLY A 329 6.70 -13.79 -38.93
CA GLY A 329 5.38 -13.84 -39.56
C GLY A 329 4.21 -13.24 -38.76
N ALA A 330 4.43 -12.76 -37.53
CA ALA A 330 3.39 -12.21 -36.68
C ALA A 330 3.10 -10.71 -36.95
N LYS A 331 1.98 -10.22 -36.41
CA LYS A 331 1.42 -8.89 -36.69
C LYS A 331 2.38 -7.73 -36.39
N TYR A 332 3.24 -7.89 -35.38
CA TYR A 332 4.17 -6.85 -34.93
C TYR A 332 5.65 -7.26 -35.07
N GLU A 333 5.96 -8.23 -35.94
CA GLU A 333 7.34 -8.65 -36.28
C GLU A 333 8.27 -7.46 -36.64
N HIS A 334 7.70 -6.35 -37.12
CA HIS A 334 8.44 -5.23 -37.69
C HIS A 334 7.99 -3.90 -37.08
N CYS A 335 8.15 -3.71 -35.79
CA CYS A 335 7.57 -2.58 -35.09
C CYS A 335 8.62 -1.91 -34.19
N ARG A 336 9.78 -1.44 -34.70
CA ARG A 336 9.97 -0.05 -35.22
C ARG A 336 11.36 0.20 -35.85
N ALA A 337 12.20 -0.77 -36.13
CA ALA A 337 13.56 -0.58 -36.66
C ALA A 337 13.81 0.13 -38.03
N PHE A 338 12.82 0.64 -38.77
CA PHE A 338 13.13 1.11 -40.15
C PHE A 338 13.90 2.44 -40.13
N GLU A 339 13.61 3.32 -39.17
CA GLU A 339 14.32 4.60 -39.03
C GLU A 339 15.73 4.40 -38.49
N TYR A 340 15.87 3.54 -37.48
CA TYR A 340 17.16 3.22 -36.87
C TYR A 340 18.11 2.54 -37.86
N ASN A 341 17.61 1.55 -38.62
CA ASN A 341 18.43 0.90 -39.64
C ASN A 341 18.82 1.88 -40.76
N GLN A 342 17.93 2.80 -41.15
CA GLN A 342 18.26 3.87 -42.09
C GLN A 342 19.35 4.79 -41.55
N ARG A 343 19.26 5.26 -40.30
CA ARG A 343 20.33 6.07 -39.67
C ARG A 343 21.66 5.31 -39.61
N ARG A 344 21.62 4.03 -39.21
CA ARG A 344 22.80 3.14 -39.19
C ARG A 344 23.47 3.01 -40.56
N ILE A 345 22.67 2.78 -41.62
CA ILE A 345 23.17 2.66 -43.00
C ILE A 345 23.69 4.01 -43.52
N MET A 346 23.04 5.11 -43.15
CA MET A 346 23.40 6.47 -43.56
C MET A 346 24.52 7.10 -42.71
N SER A 347 25.02 6.41 -41.68
CA SER A 347 26.01 6.92 -40.71
C SER A 347 25.62 8.26 -40.06
N LEU A 348 24.33 8.45 -39.80
CA LEU A 348 23.75 9.57 -39.04
C LEU A 348 23.58 9.18 -37.57
#